data_AF-A0AAI8BDY2-F1
#
_entry.id   AF-A0AAI8BDY2-F1
#
_cell.length_a   1.000
_cell.length_b   1.000
_cell.length_c   1.000
_cell.angle_alpha   90.00
_cell.angle_beta   90.00
_cell.angle_gamma   90.00
#
_symmetry.space_group_name_H-M   'P 1'
#
loop_
_entity.id
_entity.type
_entity.pdbx_description
1 polymer ?
#
loop_
_entity_poly.entity_id
_entity_poly.type
_entity_poly.pdbx_seq_one_letter_code
_entity_poly.pdbx_strand_id
1 'polypeptide(L)'
;MNPHALMQVMYGPLGYAHRDHRTIAGVDLARVPIDIANQWLIDHHRLDTAIDFDWRDAPFARRCVDHWALLPRIAFLIGVQRLRVPLVEHGRYVRLDPSSQRFLCVPLAAVPKAACAGAPDDDAVVAAGSACIAAALRDAPRALRQRLPLLFPRAHATRLDSELGRARDDARAVWSPTLFSFAVNHALLDPEPVS
;
A
#
# COMPACT_ATOMS: atom_id res chain seq x y z
N MET A 1 9.60 -11.63 -10.62
CA MET A 1 9.00 -11.89 -9.31
C MET A 1 9.91 -12.83 -8.55
N ASN A 2 10.36 -12.39 -7.39
CA ASN A 2 11.18 -13.18 -6.50
C ASN A 2 10.29 -14.22 -5.77
N PRO A 3 10.52 -15.53 -5.92
CA PRO A 3 9.70 -16.55 -5.26
C PRO A 3 9.74 -16.43 -3.73
N HIS A 4 10.87 -15.99 -3.16
CA HIS A 4 10.97 -15.72 -1.73
C HIS A 4 10.06 -14.57 -1.31
N ALA A 5 9.98 -13.49 -2.10
CA ALA A 5 9.08 -12.37 -1.81
C ALA A 5 7.62 -12.85 -1.79
N LEU A 6 7.22 -13.70 -2.75
CA LEU A 6 5.88 -14.28 -2.74
C LEU A 6 5.62 -15.11 -1.46
N MET A 7 6.56 -15.97 -1.05
CA MET A 7 6.39 -16.76 0.17
C MET A 7 6.27 -15.88 1.42
N GLN A 8 7.04 -14.80 1.51
CA GLN A 8 6.94 -13.85 2.61
C GLN A 8 5.59 -13.13 2.63
N VAL A 9 5.06 -12.73 1.46
CA VAL A 9 3.70 -12.16 1.39
C VAL A 9 2.66 -13.17 1.84
N MET A 10 2.76 -14.41 1.36
CA MET A 10 1.75 -15.43 1.56
C MET A 10 1.73 -15.99 2.99
N TYR A 11 2.90 -16.23 3.57
CA TYR A 11 3.04 -16.97 4.83
C TYR A 11 3.72 -16.17 5.95
N GLY A 12 4.21 -14.96 5.67
CA GLY A 12 4.88 -14.08 6.63
C GLY A 12 4.12 -12.78 6.98
N PRO A 13 2.79 -12.79 7.22
CA PRO A 13 2.03 -11.56 7.44
C PRO A 13 2.51 -10.70 8.61
N LEU A 14 3.07 -11.27 9.67
CA LEU A 14 3.60 -10.47 10.80
C LEU A 14 4.69 -9.48 10.35
N GLY A 15 5.48 -9.86 9.34
CA GLY A 15 6.60 -9.05 8.83
C GLY A 15 6.16 -7.76 8.15
N TYR A 16 4.93 -7.68 7.64
CA TYR A 16 4.41 -6.51 6.94
C TYR A 16 3.12 -5.95 7.51
N ALA A 17 2.40 -6.70 8.36
CA ALA A 17 1.15 -6.23 8.94
C ALA A 17 1.39 -4.98 9.79
N HIS A 18 0.55 -3.97 9.61
CA HIS A 18 0.54 -2.78 10.43
C HIS A 18 0.30 -3.13 11.90
N ARG A 19 0.85 -2.34 12.82
CA ARG A 19 0.80 -2.58 14.28
C ARG A 19 -0.61 -2.82 14.80
N ASP A 20 -1.61 -2.15 14.24
CA ASP A 20 -3.02 -2.29 14.62
C ASP A 20 -3.57 -3.72 14.42
N HIS A 21 -2.98 -4.51 13.53
CA HIS A 21 -3.38 -5.90 13.28
C HIS A 21 -2.60 -6.91 14.13
N ARG A 22 -1.54 -6.47 14.82
CA ARG A 22 -0.66 -7.35 15.60
C ARG A 22 -1.17 -7.67 17.00
N THR A 23 -2.38 -7.24 17.35
CA THR A 23 -3.04 -7.63 18.60
C THR A 23 -4.33 -8.38 18.28
N ILE A 24 -4.41 -9.63 18.72
CA ILE A 24 -5.56 -10.51 18.52
C ILE A 24 -6.01 -11.06 19.87
N ALA A 25 -7.29 -10.87 20.21
CA ALA A 25 -7.86 -11.31 21.49
C ALA A 25 -7.05 -10.86 22.73
N GLY A 26 -6.46 -9.67 22.69
CA GLY A 26 -5.63 -9.11 23.77
C GLY A 26 -4.19 -9.63 23.83
N VAL A 27 -3.80 -10.53 22.91
CA VAL A 27 -2.42 -11.02 22.81
C VAL A 27 -1.65 -10.19 21.79
N ASP A 28 -0.50 -9.65 22.21
CA ASP A 28 0.47 -9.02 21.32
C ASP A 28 1.29 -10.10 20.59
N LEU A 29 1.06 -10.21 19.28
CA LEU A 29 1.68 -11.21 18.42
C LEU A 29 3.19 -11.02 18.29
N ALA A 30 3.73 -9.83 18.56
CA ALA A 30 5.18 -9.61 18.55
C ALA A 30 5.92 -10.38 19.66
N ARG A 31 5.18 -10.87 20.67
CA ARG A 31 5.72 -11.63 21.81
C ARG A 31 5.59 -13.14 21.65
N VAL A 32 5.05 -13.60 20.53
CA VAL A 32 4.80 -15.01 20.21
C VAL A 32 5.81 -15.45 19.14
N PRO A 33 6.24 -16.73 19.08
CA PRO A 33 7.08 -17.22 17.98
C PRO A 33 6.51 -16.85 16.61
N ILE A 34 7.38 -16.41 15.70
CA ILE A 34 6.98 -15.79 14.41
C ILE A 34 6.06 -16.68 13.57
N ASP A 35 6.30 -17.99 13.52
CA ASP A 35 5.49 -18.93 12.75
C ASP A 35 4.07 -19.05 13.31
N ILE A 36 3.94 -19.05 14.64
CA ILE A 36 2.63 -19.09 15.32
C ILE A 36 1.89 -17.77 15.11
N ALA A 37 2.58 -16.63 15.24
CA ALA A 37 2.00 -15.32 15.02
C ALA A 37 1.51 -15.14 13.56
N ASN A 38 2.30 -15.62 12.59
CA ASN A 38 1.91 -15.65 11.18
C ASN A 38 0.67 -16.51 10.94
N GLN A 39 0.65 -17.72 11.51
CA GLN A 39 -0.50 -18.62 11.39
C GLN A 39 -1.76 -18.00 12.02
N TRP A 40 -1.64 -17.39 13.20
CA TRP A 40 -2.76 -16.71 13.86
C TRP A 40 -3.32 -15.56 13.02
N LEU A 41 -2.47 -14.76 12.36
CA LEU A 41 -2.92 -13.72 11.43
C LEU A 41 -3.66 -14.32 10.23
N ILE A 42 -3.15 -15.41 9.65
CA ILE A 42 -3.78 -16.13 8.54
C ILE A 42 -5.18 -16.60 8.96
N ASP A 43 -5.29 -17.27 10.10
CA ASP A 43 -6.53 -17.85 10.59
C ASP A 43 -7.55 -16.78 10.99
N HIS A 44 -7.11 -15.75 11.74
CA HIS A 44 -7.96 -14.68 12.22
C HIS A 44 -8.58 -13.88 11.07
N HIS A 45 -7.79 -13.56 10.04
CA HIS A 45 -8.25 -12.82 8.87
C HIS A 45 -8.79 -13.72 7.75
N ARG A 46 -8.78 -15.06 7.93
CA ARG A 46 -9.20 -16.06 6.93
C ARG A 46 -8.53 -15.84 5.58
N LEU A 47 -7.21 -15.63 5.62
CA LEU A 47 -6.41 -15.36 4.43
C LEU A 47 -6.31 -16.65 3.59
N ASP A 48 -6.62 -16.55 2.31
CA ASP A 48 -6.40 -17.65 1.37
C ASP A 48 -4.89 -17.93 1.23
N THR A 49 -4.49 -19.20 1.27
CA THR A 49 -3.10 -19.65 1.20
C THR A 49 -2.75 -20.31 -0.13
N ALA A 50 -3.71 -20.41 -1.06
CA ALA A 50 -3.42 -20.89 -2.42
C ALA A 50 -2.36 -20.00 -3.09
N ILE A 51 -1.45 -20.61 -3.86
CA ILE A 51 -0.34 -19.92 -4.55
C ILE A 51 -0.27 -20.21 -6.05
N ASP A 52 -1.21 -21.00 -6.56
CA ASP A 52 -1.40 -21.38 -7.96
C ASP A 52 -2.03 -20.23 -8.76
N PHE A 53 -1.31 -19.11 -8.78
CA PHE A 53 -1.79 -17.87 -9.37
C PHE A 53 -1.63 -17.85 -10.90
N ASP A 54 -2.71 -17.54 -11.60
CA ASP A 54 -2.61 -17.05 -12.98
C ASP A 54 -2.25 -15.56 -12.96
N TRP A 55 -1.02 -15.25 -13.39
CA TRP A 55 -0.50 -13.89 -13.41
C TRP A 55 -0.77 -13.15 -14.72
N ARG A 56 -1.35 -13.81 -15.73
CA ARG A 56 -1.54 -13.23 -17.07
C ARG A 56 -2.36 -11.94 -17.02
N ASP A 57 -3.35 -11.90 -16.14
CA ASP A 57 -4.24 -10.74 -15.97
C ASP A 57 -3.74 -9.71 -14.94
N ALA A 58 -2.61 -9.98 -14.27
CA ALA A 58 -2.11 -9.17 -13.15
C ALA A 58 -0.66 -8.68 -13.34
N PRO A 59 -0.34 -7.95 -14.44
CA PRO A 59 1.05 -7.58 -14.78
C PRO A 59 1.72 -6.67 -13.74
N PHE A 60 0.94 -5.90 -12.97
CA PHE A 60 1.46 -4.99 -11.94
C PHE A 60 1.55 -5.64 -10.56
N ALA A 61 0.80 -6.72 -10.31
CA ALA A 61 0.79 -7.40 -9.03
C ALA A 61 2.17 -7.99 -8.69
N ARG A 62 2.89 -8.49 -9.70
CA ARG A 62 4.27 -9.00 -9.53
C ARG A 62 5.21 -7.96 -8.92
N ARG A 63 5.15 -6.72 -9.43
CA ARG A 63 5.97 -5.60 -8.91
C ARG A 63 5.56 -5.22 -7.49
N CYS A 64 4.28 -5.28 -7.18
CA CYS A 64 3.80 -5.03 -5.82
C CYS A 64 4.33 -6.10 -4.85
N VAL A 65 4.31 -7.39 -5.25
CA VAL A 65 4.85 -8.49 -4.43
C VAL A 65 6.33 -8.32 -4.15
N ASP A 66 7.13 -7.93 -5.15
CA ASP A 66 8.56 -7.73 -4.98
C ASP A 66 8.88 -6.60 -3.96
N HIS A 67 7.93 -5.70 -3.68
CA HIS A 67 8.08 -4.57 -2.75
C HIS A 67 6.98 -4.51 -1.68
N TRP A 68 6.40 -5.66 -1.31
CA TRP A 68 5.15 -5.69 -0.53
C TRP A 68 5.19 -4.92 0.78
N ALA A 69 6.25 -5.12 1.58
CA ALA A 69 6.43 -4.43 2.86
C ALA A 69 6.65 -2.91 2.71
N LEU A 70 7.08 -2.44 1.54
CA LEU A 70 7.29 -1.01 1.24
C LEU A 70 6.03 -0.34 0.68
N LEU A 71 4.98 -1.10 0.35
CA LEU A 71 3.77 -0.57 -0.25
C LEU A 71 3.12 0.59 0.55
N PRO A 72 3.13 0.62 1.90
CA PRO A 72 2.65 1.78 2.65
C PRO A 72 3.41 3.06 2.33
N ARG A 73 4.75 3.00 2.31
CA ARG A 73 5.59 4.15 1.97
C ARG A 73 5.42 4.55 0.52
N ILE A 74 5.35 3.57 -0.38
CA ILE A 74 5.08 3.81 -1.81
C ILE A 74 3.72 4.49 -1.99
N ALA A 75 2.67 4.03 -1.29
CA ALA A 75 1.36 4.67 -1.29
C ALA A 75 1.48 6.11 -0.81
N PHE A 76 2.12 6.36 0.33
CA PHE A 76 2.27 7.71 0.85
C PHE A 76 2.91 8.65 -0.17
N LEU A 77 4.03 8.25 -0.79
CA LEU A 77 4.73 9.03 -1.82
C LEU A 77 3.84 9.29 -3.05
N ILE A 78 3.12 8.26 -3.52
CA ILE A 78 2.13 8.42 -4.60
C ILE A 78 1.07 9.45 -4.20
N GLY A 79 0.52 9.34 -2.98
CA GLY A 79 -0.46 10.26 -2.43
C GLY A 79 0.02 11.71 -2.40
N VAL A 80 1.28 11.92 -1.98
CA VAL A 80 1.95 13.22 -1.96
C VAL A 80 1.96 13.84 -3.37
N GLN A 81 2.32 13.07 -4.40
CA GLN A 81 2.29 13.56 -5.78
C GLN A 81 0.86 13.83 -6.28
N ARG A 82 -0.10 12.95 -5.97
CA ARG A 82 -1.50 13.08 -6.42
C ARG A 82 -2.23 14.26 -5.76
N LEU A 83 -1.80 14.65 -4.55
CA LEU A 83 -2.31 15.78 -3.78
C LEU A 83 -1.34 16.97 -3.77
N ARG A 84 -0.42 17.06 -4.74
CA ARG A 84 0.61 18.10 -4.78
C ARG A 84 0.08 19.52 -4.63
N VAL A 85 -0.96 19.86 -5.39
CA VAL A 85 -1.57 21.20 -5.38
C VAL A 85 -2.14 21.53 -3.99
N PRO A 86 -3.09 20.75 -3.42
CA PRO A 86 -3.65 21.08 -2.11
C PRO A 86 -2.61 21.03 -0.97
N LEU A 87 -1.58 20.17 -1.06
CA LEU A 87 -0.50 20.13 -0.06
C LEU A 87 0.32 21.42 -0.02
N VAL A 88 0.54 22.05 -1.18
CA VAL A 88 1.27 23.32 -1.28
C VAL A 88 0.37 24.48 -0.88
N GLU A 89 -0.87 24.53 -1.40
CA GLU A 89 -1.83 25.62 -1.13
C GLU A 89 -2.17 25.73 0.36
N HIS A 90 -2.27 24.62 1.08
CA HIS A 90 -2.57 24.60 2.52
C HIS A 90 -1.31 24.62 3.40
N GLY A 91 -0.13 24.84 2.82
CA GLY A 91 1.14 24.89 3.58
C GLY A 91 1.55 23.57 4.24
N ARG A 92 0.89 22.45 3.92
CA ARG A 92 1.23 21.13 4.47
C ARG A 92 2.59 20.64 3.98
N TYR A 93 3.08 21.13 2.83
CA TYR A 93 4.42 20.79 2.32
C TYR A 93 5.53 20.87 3.39
N VAL A 94 5.57 21.96 4.17
CA VAL A 94 6.65 22.19 5.15
C VAL A 94 6.64 21.21 6.32
N ARG A 95 5.51 20.51 6.55
CA ARG A 95 5.39 19.51 7.62
C ARG A 95 5.75 18.10 7.11
N LEU A 96 6.06 17.93 5.82
CA LEU A 96 6.32 16.59 5.25
C LEU A 96 7.71 16.15 5.70
N ASP A 97 7.93 14.86 5.83
CA ASP A 97 9.29 14.36 6.05
C ASP A 97 10.21 14.79 4.87
N PRO A 98 11.51 15.00 5.11
CA PRO A 98 12.42 15.50 4.08
C PRO A 98 12.48 14.63 2.82
N SER A 99 12.26 13.32 2.93
CA SER A 99 12.21 12.42 1.77
C SER A 99 10.96 12.67 0.94
N SER A 100 9.79 12.83 1.56
CA SER A 100 8.53 13.17 0.87
C SER A 100 8.55 14.56 0.25
N GLN A 101 9.20 15.54 0.90
CA GLN A 101 9.40 16.87 0.31
C GLN A 101 10.20 16.79 -0.98
N ARG A 102 11.31 16.04 -0.97
CA ARG A 102 12.14 15.80 -2.16
C ARG A 102 11.36 15.08 -3.24
N PHE A 103 10.57 14.06 -2.86
CA PHE A 103 9.75 13.33 -3.82
C PHE A 103 8.70 14.22 -4.47
N LEU A 104 8.03 15.10 -3.72
CA LEU A 104 7.04 16.04 -4.26
C LEU A 104 7.62 16.94 -5.36
N CYS A 105 8.90 17.32 -5.23
CA CYS A 105 9.60 18.16 -6.20
C CYS A 105 9.96 17.45 -7.51
N VAL A 106 9.88 16.11 -7.57
CA VAL A 106 10.16 15.36 -8.80
C VAL A 106 9.19 15.80 -9.91
N PRO A 107 9.68 16.21 -11.10
CA PRO A 107 8.85 16.70 -12.18
C PRO A 107 8.21 15.54 -12.96
N LEU A 108 7.15 14.95 -12.39
CA LEU A 108 6.41 13.86 -13.01
C LEU A 108 5.30 14.40 -13.92
N ALA A 109 5.31 14.00 -15.18
CA ALA A 109 4.25 14.33 -16.13
C ALA A 109 3.00 13.47 -15.89
N ALA A 110 1.82 14.04 -16.16
CA ALA A 110 0.53 13.35 -16.20
C ALA A 110 0.18 12.53 -14.93
N VAL A 111 0.53 13.04 -13.74
CA VAL A 111 0.10 12.43 -12.46
C VAL A 111 -1.42 12.56 -12.31
N PRO A 112 -2.18 11.47 -12.13
CA PRO A 112 -3.62 11.54 -11.90
C PRO A 112 -3.93 12.23 -10.57
N LYS A 113 -4.60 13.37 -10.63
CA LYS A 113 -4.98 14.13 -9.43
C LYS A 113 -5.95 13.32 -8.56
N ALA A 114 -5.83 13.47 -7.25
CA ALA A 114 -6.84 13.00 -6.31
C ALA A 114 -7.70 14.18 -5.84
N ALA A 115 -9.00 13.96 -5.69
CA ALA A 115 -9.87 14.95 -5.08
C ALA A 115 -9.58 15.00 -3.57
N CYS A 116 -9.51 16.21 -3.02
CA CYS A 116 -9.37 16.46 -1.59
C CYS A 116 -10.25 17.65 -1.24
N ALA A 117 -11.18 17.44 -0.31
CA ALA A 117 -11.98 18.51 0.25
C ALA A 117 -11.26 19.06 1.48
N GLY A 118 -10.81 20.32 1.40
CA GLY A 118 -10.11 20.99 2.50
C GLY A 118 -8.61 20.69 2.59
N ALA A 119 -8.06 20.88 3.79
CA ALA A 119 -6.64 20.72 4.04
C ALA A 119 -6.25 19.23 4.11
N PRO A 120 -5.34 18.74 3.25
CA PRO A 120 -4.92 17.34 3.27
C PRO A 120 -4.09 17.03 4.53
N ASP A 121 -4.52 16.01 5.26
CA ASP A 121 -3.75 15.35 6.31
C ASP A 121 -3.07 14.07 5.79
N ASP A 122 -2.35 13.38 6.67
CA ASP A 122 -1.64 12.15 6.30
C ASP A 122 -2.60 11.03 5.90
N ASP A 123 -3.81 11.00 6.47
CA ASP A 123 -4.86 10.05 6.11
C ASP A 123 -5.36 10.26 4.68
N ALA A 124 -5.58 11.51 4.27
CA ALA A 124 -5.94 11.86 2.90
C ALA A 124 -4.83 11.47 1.91
N VAL A 125 -3.57 11.67 2.29
CA VAL A 125 -2.39 11.29 1.49
C VAL A 125 -2.31 9.78 1.33
N VAL A 126 -2.37 9.02 2.43
CA VAL A 126 -2.35 7.54 2.40
C VAL A 126 -3.50 7.02 1.56
N ALA A 127 -4.70 7.57 1.71
CA ALA A 127 -5.87 7.14 0.94
C ALA A 127 -5.74 7.43 -0.57
N ALA A 128 -5.23 8.60 -0.94
CA ALA A 128 -4.96 8.92 -2.35
C ALA A 128 -3.90 7.98 -2.94
N GLY A 129 -2.88 7.63 -2.16
CA GLY A 129 -1.85 6.68 -2.54
C GLY A 129 -2.33 5.25 -2.69
N SER A 130 -2.98 4.75 -1.65
CA SER A 130 -3.39 3.35 -1.51
C SER A 130 -4.48 2.98 -2.53
N ALA A 131 -5.33 3.92 -2.94
CA ALA A 131 -6.26 3.74 -4.06
C ALA A 131 -5.54 3.40 -5.39
N CYS A 132 -4.35 3.95 -5.61
CA CYS A 132 -3.52 3.65 -6.78
C CYS A 132 -2.96 2.22 -6.72
N ILE A 133 -2.50 1.79 -5.53
CA ILE A 133 -2.03 0.42 -5.31
C ILE A 133 -3.18 -0.58 -5.42
N ALA A 134 -4.35 -0.27 -4.87
CA ALA A 134 -5.54 -1.10 -4.99
C ALA A 134 -5.98 -1.26 -6.45
N ALA A 135 -5.92 -0.19 -7.25
CA ALA A 135 -6.14 -0.26 -8.70
C ALA A 135 -5.16 -1.21 -9.41
N ALA A 136 -3.87 -1.19 -9.04
CA ALA A 136 -2.86 -2.08 -9.59
C ALA A 136 -3.03 -3.55 -9.19
N LEU A 137 -3.59 -3.80 -8.01
CA LEU A 137 -3.81 -5.13 -7.44
C LEU A 137 -5.22 -5.68 -7.69
N ARG A 138 -6.10 -4.94 -8.36
CA ARG A 138 -7.50 -5.35 -8.54
C ARG A 138 -7.65 -6.68 -9.28
N ASP A 139 -6.90 -6.84 -10.36
CA ASP A 139 -6.90 -8.06 -11.17
C ASP A 139 -5.97 -9.14 -10.57
N ALA A 140 -5.37 -8.89 -9.41
CA ALA A 140 -4.51 -9.84 -8.74
C ALA A 140 -5.32 -11.00 -8.11
N PRO A 141 -4.67 -12.18 -7.93
CA PRO A 141 -5.22 -13.28 -7.17
C PRO A 141 -5.84 -12.83 -5.84
N ARG A 142 -7.00 -13.40 -5.50
CA ARG A 142 -7.76 -13.06 -4.29
C ARG A 142 -6.87 -13.06 -3.05
N ALA A 143 -6.02 -14.07 -2.91
CA ALA A 143 -5.12 -14.21 -1.78
C ALA A 143 -4.19 -13.01 -1.58
N LEU A 144 -3.68 -12.40 -2.66
CA LEU A 144 -2.87 -11.19 -2.56
C LEU A 144 -3.72 -9.98 -2.18
N ARG A 145 -4.91 -9.84 -2.78
CA ARG A 145 -5.82 -8.73 -2.48
C ARG A 145 -6.22 -8.70 -1.00
N GLN A 146 -6.52 -9.86 -0.41
CA GLN A 146 -6.85 -9.97 1.02
C GLN A 146 -5.74 -9.51 1.96
N ARG A 147 -4.48 -9.52 1.50
CA ARG A 147 -3.32 -9.12 2.30
C ARG A 147 -3.01 -7.63 2.20
N LEU A 148 -3.50 -6.94 1.18
CA LEU A 148 -3.25 -5.51 0.99
C LEU A 148 -3.75 -4.66 2.18
N PRO A 149 -4.97 -4.84 2.71
CA PRO A 149 -5.47 -4.06 3.85
C PRO A 149 -4.62 -4.21 5.12
N LEU A 150 -3.95 -5.36 5.31
CA LEU A 150 -3.10 -5.61 6.49
C LEU A 150 -1.88 -4.69 6.54
N LEU A 151 -1.45 -4.13 5.42
CA LEU A 151 -0.32 -3.21 5.34
C LEU A 151 -0.62 -1.84 5.97
N PHE A 152 -1.89 -1.51 6.18
CA PHE A 152 -2.34 -0.17 6.61
C PHE A 152 -3.05 -0.21 7.96
N PRO A 153 -3.16 0.94 8.66
CA PRO A 153 -4.01 1.05 9.85
C PRO A 153 -5.44 0.54 9.63
N ARG A 154 -6.10 0.05 10.68
CA ARG A 154 -7.45 -0.52 10.57
C ARG A 154 -8.46 0.47 9.98
N ALA A 155 -8.31 1.76 10.28
CA ALA A 155 -9.14 2.83 9.72
C ALA A 155 -9.08 2.89 8.18
N HIS A 156 -7.94 2.53 7.58
CA HIS A 156 -7.73 2.53 6.13
C HIS A 156 -8.11 1.20 5.47
N ALA A 157 -8.04 0.09 6.20
CA ALA A 157 -8.29 -1.26 5.69
C ALA A 157 -9.69 -1.39 5.06
N THR A 158 -10.75 -0.94 5.73
CA THR A 158 -12.13 -1.03 5.22
C THR A 158 -12.33 -0.23 3.92
N ARG A 159 -11.68 0.94 3.82
CA ARG A 159 -11.71 1.75 2.60
C ARG A 159 -11.01 1.01 1.46
N LEU A 160 -9.85 0.41 1.72
CA LEU A 160 -9.10 -0.36 0.74
C LEU A 160 -9.86 -1.58 0.22
N ASP A 161 -10.57 -2.30 1.09
CA ASP A 161 -11.44 -3.41 0.68
C ASP A 161 -12.50 -2.94 -0.32
N SER A 162 -13.09 -1.77 -0.08
CA SER A 162 -14.06 -1.16 -0.98
C SER A 162 -13.44 -0.78 -2.33
N GLU A 163 -12.22 -0.22 -2.32
CA GLU A 163 -11.47 0.16 -3.54
C GLU A 163 -11.10 -1.06 -4.41
N LEU A 164 -10.73 -2.17 -3.76
CA LEU A 164 -10.45 -3.45 -4.42
C LEU A 164 -11.69 -4.07 -5.08
N GLY A 165 -12.89 -3.71 -4.61
CA GLY A 165 -14.18 -4.14 -5.17
C GLY A 165 -14.74 -3.25 -6.29
N ARG A 166 -14.15 -2.07 -6.56
CA ARG A 166 -14.68 -1.13 -7.58
C ARG A 166 -14.53 -1.64 -9.02
N ALA A 167 -15.42 -1.14 -9.90
CA ALA A 167 -15.46 -1.50 -11.33
C ALA A 167 -14.21 -1.07 -12.10
N ARG A 168 -13.82 -1.87 -13.11
CA ARG A 168 -12.54 -1.80 -13.84
C ARG A 168 -12.23 -0.44 -14.48
N ASP A 169 -13.25 0.23 -15.02
CA ASP A 169 -13.07 1.46 -15.78
C ASP A 169 -12.58 2.64 -14.91
N ASP A 170 -13.00 2.68 -13.64
CA ASP A 170 -12.59 3.71 -12.69
C ASP A 170 -11.12 3.57 -12.25
N ALA A 171 -10.53 2.35 -12.31
CA ALA A 171 -9.14 2.13 -11.88
C ALA A 171 -8.09 2.62 -12.87
N ARG A 172 -8.36 2.50 -14.17
CA ARG A 172 -7.36 2.85 -15.20
C ARG A 172 -7.01 4.33 -15.16
N ALA A 173 -7.96 5.17 -14.76
CA ALA A 173 -7.72 6.61 -14.59
C ALA A 173 -6.81 6.93 -13.38
N VAL A 174 -6.73 6.03 -12.40
CA VAL A 174 -6.03 6.26 -11.12
C VAL A 174 -4.58 5.74 -11.15
N TRP A 175 -4.33 4.65 -11.89
CA TRP A 175 -3.03 3.99 -11.93
C TRP A 175 -2.06 4.66 -12.90
N SER A 176 -0.83 4.94 -12.43
CA SER A 176 0.29 5.39 -13.27
C SER A 176 1.53 4.51 -13.03
N PRO A 177 1.92 3.65 -13.99
CA PRO A 177 3.10 2.79 -13.87
C PRO A 177 4.38 3.59 -13.63
N THR A 178 4.51 4.75 -14.27
CA THR A 178 5.66 5.65 -14.13
C THR A 178 5.75 6.18 -12.71
N LEU A 179 4.64 6.73 -12.19
CA LEU A 179 4.59 7.24 -10.81
C LEU A 179 4.92 6.15 -9.80
N PHE A 180 4.39 4.93 -9.98
CA PHE A 180 4.72 3.80 -9.13
C PHE A 180 6.21 3.46 -9.15
N SER A 181 6.82 3.34 -10.34
CA SER A 181 8.26 3.06 -10.45
C SER A 181 9.13 4.14 -9.78
N PHE A 182 8.77 5.42 -9.93
CA PHE A 182 9.48 6.51 -9.24
C PHE A 182 9.31 6.41 -7.72
N ALA A 183 8.10 6.13 -7.23
CA ALA A 183 7.84 5.97 -5.81
C ALA A 183 8.59 4.77 -5.21
N VAL A 184 8.68 3.64 -5.93
CA VAL A 184 9.49 2.47 -5.55
C VAL A 184 10.96 2.86 -5.42
N ASN A 185 11.54 3.46 -6.46
CA ASN A 185 12.95 3.83 -6.45
C ASN A 185 13.26 4.81 -5.31
N HIS A 186 12.38 5.78 -5.07
CA HIS A 186 12.55 6.75 -3.99
C HIS A 186 12.42 6.11 -2.60
N ALA A 187 11.45 5.20 -2.41
CA ALA A 187 11.27 4.47 -1.15
C ALA A 187 12.45 3.53 -0.83
N LEU A 188 13.13 2.99 -1.84
CA LEU A 188 14.33 2.17 -1.66
C LEU A 188 15.56 2.98 -1.25
N LEU A 189 15.64 4.25 -1.67
CA LEU A 189 16.75 5.13 -1.33
C LEU A 189 16.59 5.78 0.06
N ASP A 190 15.35 6.05 0.47
CA ASP A 190 15.03 6.70 1.76
C ASP A 190 13.84 5.99 2.46
N PRO A 191 14.08 4.87 3.17
CA PRO A 191 13.04 4.10 3.86
C PRO A 191 12.63 4.78 5.17
N GLU A 192 11.88 5.87 5.09
CA GLU A 192 11.22 6.46 6.27
C GLU A 192 9.91 5.68 6.58
N PRO A 193 9.68 5.25 7.84
CA PRO A 193 8.42 4.61 8.21
C PRO A 193 7.25 5.60 8.12
N VAL A 194 6.12 5.15 7.57
CA VAL A 194 4.87 5.89 7.65
C VAL A 194 4.34 5.73 9.08
N SER A 195 4.13 6.84 9.79
CA SER A 195 3.75 6.87 11.22
C SER A 195 2.33 6.39 11.51
#